data_AF-A0A967Z8T9-F1
#
_entry.id   AF-A0A967Z8T9-F1
#
_cell.length_a   1.000
_cell.length_b   1.000
_cell.length_c   1.000
_cell.angle_alpha   90.00
_cell.angle_beta   90.00
_cell.angle_gamma   90.00
#
_symmetry.space_group_name_H-M   'P 1'
#
loop_
_entity.id
_entity.type
_entity.pdbx_description
1 polymer ?
#
loop_
_entity_poly.entity_id
_entity_poly.type
_entity_poly.pdbx_seq_one_letter_code
_entity_poly.pdbx_strand_id
1 'polypeptide(L)'
;MRSQESLSVFYLGALAMMPAYAHHAASASFDVAEHVVLEGYVNEFIFKNPHVNIIFTVTDDDGVETQWMATAPATAPMRRWGWTADTVQEGQYLRMEGHPRRDGGPMILIEGQAFREGRDTVFEIDPTDGSVIRTLGMSRVERRVADSLPQTLGDGRPNLTGTWLGSSPGSARRTQPPLNEAG
;
A
#
# COMPACT_ATOMS: atom_id res chain seq x y z
N MET A 1 20.43 37.51 61.30
CA MET A 1 20.73 37.94 59.92
C MET A 1 21.67 36.87 59.35
N ARG A 2 21.36 36.06 58.35
CA ARG A 2 20.51 36.20 57.16
C ARG A 2 20.03 34.78 56.75
N SER A 3 18.75 34.65 56.43
CA SER A 3 18.08 33.42 55.97
C SER A 3 18.69 32.91 54.66
N GLN A 4 18.90 31.59 54.56
CA GLN A 4 19.08 30.94 53.26
C GLN A 4 17.69 30.68 52.69
N GLU A 5 17.34 31.41 51.65
CA GLU A 5 16.05 31.28 50.99
C GLU A 5 16.04 30.02 50.12
N SER A 6 15.00 29.23 50.34
CA SER A 6 14.63 28.01 49.65
C SER A 6 14.60 28.22 48.13
N LEU A 7 15.54 27.62 47.40
CA LEU A 7 15.44 27.51 45.94
C LEU A 7 14.41 26.43 45.62
N SER A 8 13.20 26.94 45.45
CA SER A 8 12.00 26.26 45.02
C SER A 8 12.23 25.34 43.83
N VAL A 9 11.90 24.08 44.05
CA VAL A 9 11.27 23.14 43.12
C VAL A 9 10.76 23.81 41.85
N PHE A 10 11.55 23.72 40.77
CA PHE A 10 11.08 23.95 39.40
C PHE A 10 11.66 22.88 38.45
N TYR A 11 11.68 21.62 38.93
CA TYR A 11 12.04 20.44 38.14
C TYR A 11 10.83 19.52 37.91
N LEU A 12 9.63 20.10 37.72
CA LEU A 12 8.40 19.32 37.49
C LEU A 12 7.67 19.70 36.19
N GLY A 13 8.39 20.20 35.18
CA GLY A 13 7.79 20.73 33.95
C GLY A 13 8.34 20.21 32.63
N ALA A 14 9.28 19.26 32.63
CA ALA A 14 9.78 18.64 31.40
C ALA A 14 9.19 17.23 31.24
N LEU A 15 7.87 17.15 31.09
CA LEU A 15 7.26 15.95 30.53
C LEU A 15 7.78 15.86 29.09
N ALA A 16 8.70 14.93 28.84
CA ALA A 16 9.26 14.69 27.53
C ALA A 16 8.11 14.42 26.54
N MET A 17 7.80 15.42 25.70
CA MET A 17 6.99 15.23 24.50
C MET A 17 7.83 14.43 23.51
N MET A 18 7.95 13.12 23.74
CA MET A 18 8.44 12.22 22.71
C MET A 18 7.38 12.16 21.62
N PRO A 19 7.73 12.44 20.35
CA PRO A 19 6.82 12.20 19.25
C PRO A 19 6.46 10.70 19.27
N ALA A 20 5.20 10.39 19.51
CA ALA A 20 4.70 9.04 19.37
C ALA A 20 4.71 8.71 17.86
N TYR A 21 5.65 7.87 17.44
CA TYR A 21 5.63 7.28 16.11
C TYR A 21 4.49 6.26 16.04
N ALA A 22 3.28 6.73 15.76
CA ALA A 22 2.16 5.88 15.39
C ALA A 22 2.41 5.31 13.98
N HIS A 23 3.16 4.22 13.90
CA HIS A 23 3.19 3.39 12.71
C HIS A 23 2.00 2.42 12.84
N HIS A 24 0.93 2.64 12.09
CA HIS A 24 -0.13 1.63 12.00
C HIS A 24 0.47 0.41 11.29
N ALA A 25 0.94 -0.56 12.08
CA ALA A 25 1.50 -1.79 11.55
C ALA A 25 0.35 -2.64 11.02
N ALA A 26 0.32 -2.86 9.69
CA ALA A 26 -0.63 -3.79 9.08
C ALA A 26 -0.59 -5.17 9.75
N SER A 27 0.60 -5.59 10.20
CA SER A 27 0.83 -6.84 10.93
C SER A 27 0.09 -6.98 12.26
N ALA A 28 -0.41 -5.87 12.84
CA ALA A 28 -1.24 -5.91 14.04
C ALA A 28 -2.65 -6.46 13.75
N SER A 29 -3.19 -6.20 12.56
CA SER A 29 -4.54 -6.60 12.17
C SER A 29 -4.54 -7.78 11.19
N PHE A 30 -3.49 -7.93 10.39
CA PHE A 30 -3.39 -8.93 9.32
C PHE A 30 -2.24 -9.88 9.55
N ASP A 31 -2.41 -11.12 9.09
CA ASP A 31 -1.33 -12.08 9.06
C ASP A 31 -0.45 -11.88 7.82
N VAL A 32 0.55 -11.02 7.96
CA VAL A 32 1.52 -10.72 6.89
C VAL A 32 2.41 -11.91 6.50
N ALA A 33 2.36 -13.02 7.25
CA ALA A 33 3.07 -14.26 6.88
C ALA A 33 2.23 -15.18 5.98
N GLU A 34 0.92 -14.96 5.91
CA GLU A 34 -0.02 -15.76 5.13
C GLU A 34 -0.55 -14.97 3.94
N HIS A 35 -0.83 -15.66 2.84
CA HIS A 35 -1.46 -15.06 1.67
C HIS A 35 -2.60 -15.95 1.22
N VAL A 36 -3.78 -15.36 1.02
CA VAL A 36 -4.99 -16.04 0.57
C VAL A 36 -5.43 -15.49 -0.78
N VAL A 37 -6.10 -16.33 -1.54
CA VAL A 37 -6.73 -15.96 -2.82
C VAL A 37 -8.23 -16.08 -2.63
N LEU A 38 -8.96 -15.01 -2.94
CA LEU A 38 -10.42 -14.97 -2.86
C LEU A 38 -11.00 -14.58 -4.21
N GLU A 39 -12.11 -15.22 -4.57
CA GLU A 39 -12.84 -14.97 -5.80
C GLU A 39 -14.28 -14.62 -5.47
N GLY A 40 -14.81 -13.55 -6.07
CA GLY A 40 -16.16 -13.13 -5.76
C GLY A 40 -16.69 -11.97 -6.59
N TYR A 41 -17.99 -11.74 -6.47
CA TYR A 41 -18.68 -10.64 -7.15
C TYR A 41 -18.56 -9.35 -6.35
N VAL A 42 -18.10 -8.29 -7.00
CA VAL A 42 -18.02 -6.95 -6.40
C VAL A 42 -19.42 -6.41 -6.13
N ASN A 43 -19.67 -6.01 -4.88
CA ASN A 43 -20.85 -5.25 -4.47
C ASN A 43 -20.59 -3.75 -4.48
N GLU A 44 -19.42 -3.31 -4.03
CA GLU A 44 -19.10 -1.88 -3.90
C GLU A 44 -17.60 -1.63 -4.04
N PHE A 45 -17.26 -0.50 -4.68
CA PHE A 45 -15.90 0.00 -4.72
C PHE A 45 -15.79 1.39 -4.09
N ILE A 46 -14.99 1.48 -3.02
CA ILE A 46 -14.83 2.69 -2.23
C ILE A 46 -13.45 3.29 -2.49
N PHE A 47 -13.35 4.15 -3.49
CA PHE A 47 -12.10 4.86 -3.82
C PHE A 47 -11.94 6.17 -3.04
N LYS A 48 -11.80 6.08 -1.72
CA LYS A 48 -11.69 7.23 -0.79
C LYS A 48 -10.53 7.06 0.18
N ASN A 49 -10.10 8.14 0.83
CA ASN A 49 -9.10 8.07 1.91
C ASN A 49 -9.77 7.71 3.24
N PRO A 50 -9.09 7.01 4.19
CA PRO A 50 -7.66 6.68 4.19
C PRO A 50 -7.26 5.39 3.44
N HIS A 51 -8.23 4.53 3.09
CA HIS A 51 -7.99 3.26 2.40
C HIS A 51 -9.01 3.05 1.28
N VAL A 52 -8.54 2.54 0.14
CA VAL A 52 -9.41 2.05 -0.92
C VAL A 52 -9.94 0.68 -0.51
N ASN A 53 -11.25 0.46 -0.64
CA ASN A 53 -11.86 -0.82 -0.30
C ASN A 53 -12.68 -1.38 -1.47
N ILE A 54 -12.65 -2.70 -1.63
CA ILE A 54 -13.55 -3.46 -2.50
C ILE A 54 -14.39 -4.35 -1.59
N ILE A 55 -15.71 -4.19 -1.66
CA ILE A 55 -16.68 -5.05 -0.97
C ILE A 55 -17.18 -6.07 -1.99
N PHE A 56 -17.12 -7.35 -1.65
CA PHE A 56 -17.43 -8.42 -2.58
C PHE A 56 -18.02 -9.64 -1.87
N THR A 57 -18.86 -10.41 -2.57
CA THR A 57 -19.44 -11.66 -2.07
C THR A 57 -18.60 -12.83 -2.57
N VAL A 58 -18.10 -13.64 -1.63
CA VAL A 58 -17.44 -14.92 -1.89
C VAL A 58 -18.43 -16.04 -1.57
N THR A 59 -18.56 -16.99 -2.48
CA THR A 59 -19.33 -18.22 -2.29
C THR A 59 -18.35 -19.35 -2.03
N ASP A 60 -18.48 -20.05 -0.91
CA ASP A 60 -17.65 -21.23 -0.62
C ASP A 60 -18.16 -22.50 -1.32
N ASP A 61 -17.44 -23.61 -1.14
CA ASP A 61 -17.76 -24.91 -1.74
C ASP A 61 -19.11 -25.48 -1.26
N ASP A 62 -19.58 -25.04 -0.09
CA ASP A 62 -20.87 -25.43 0.49
C ASP A 62 -22.02 -24.52 -0.01
N GLY A 63 -21.72 -23.53 -0.85
CA GLY A 63 -22.68 -22.57 -1.40
C GLY A 63 -23.03 -21.43 -0.43
N VAL A 64 -22.29 -21.27 0.66
CA VAL A 64 -22.50 -20.19 1.62
C VAL A 64 -21.87 -18.91 1.11
N GLU A 65 -22.67 -17.86 1.03
CA GLU A 65 -22.21 -16.54 0.64
C GLU A 65 -21.74 -15.74 1.86
N THR A 66 -20.52 -15.23 1.79
CA THR A 66 -19.95 -14.33 2.80
C THR A 66 -19.53 -13.02 2.13
N GLN A 67 -19.91 -11.89 2.74
CA GLN A 67 -19.40 -10.59 2.31
C GLN A 67 -17.99 -10.37 2.87
N TRP A 68 -17.04 -10.12 1.96
CA TRP A 68 -15.65 -9.83 2.24
C TRP A 68 -15.32 -8.38 1.92
N MET A 69 -14.29 -7.86 2.60
CA MET A 69 -13.67 -6.57 2.29
C MET A 69 -12.20 -6.79 1.93
N ALA A 70 -11.81 -6.35 0.74
CA ALA A 70 -10.40 -6.21 0.38
C ALA A 70 -9.99 -4.75 0.58
N THR A 71 -9.08 -4.51 1.52
CA THR A 71 -8.57 -3.16 1.81
C THR A 71 -7.20 -2.97 1.20
N ALA A 72 -7.00 -1.82 0.55
CA ALA A 72 -5.78 -1.46 -0.16
C ALA A 72 -5.23 -0.12 0.37
N PRO A 73 -4.05 0.33 -0.09
CA PRO A 73 -3.50 1.62 0.32
C PRO A 73 -4.42 2.81 -0.01
N ALA A 74 -4.04 3.99 0.50
CA ALA A 74 -4.76 5.23 0.23
C ALA A 74 -4.89 5.54 -1.28
N THR A 75 -5.83 6.43 -1.62
CA THR A 75 -6.10 6.79 -3.03
C THR A 75 -4.89 7.38 -3.75
N ALA A 76 -4.03 8.13 -3.04
CA ALA A 76 -2.87 8.79 -3.64
C ALA A 76 -1.84 7.82 -4.26
N PRO A 77 -1.35 6.78 -3.54
CA PRO A 77 -0.53 5.75 -4.17
C PRO A 77 -1.30 4.92 -5.20
N MET A 78 -2.58 4.59 -4.95
CA MET A 78 -3.38 3.82 -5.90
C MET A 78 -3.50 4.52 -7.27
N ARG A 79 -3.74 5.84 -7.28
CA ARG A 79 -3.74 6.66 -8.51
C ARG A 79 -2.42 6.59 -9.27
N ARG A 80 -1.29 6.57 -8.55
CA ARG A 80 0.03 6.42 -9.17
C ARG A 80 0.24 5.04 -9.80
N TRP A 81 -0.51 4.03 -9.35
CA TRP A 81 -0.49 2.69 -9.91
C TRP A 81 -1.62 2.44 -10.93
N GLY A 82 -2.22 3.52 -11.45
CA GLY A 82 -3.21 3.44 -12.54
C GLY A 82 -4.66 3.23 -12.09
N TRP A 83 -4.92 3.22 -10.78
CA TRP A 83 -6.29 3.06 -10.27
C TRP A 83 -7.04 4.39 -10.21
N THR A 84 -8.32 4.35 -10.55
CA THR A 84 -9.26 5.47 -10.52
C THR A 84 -10.54 5.02 -9.81
N ALA A 85 -11.50 5.93 -9.64
CA ALA A 85 -12.80 5.57 -9.07
C ALA A 85 -13.61 4.62 -9.97
N ASP A 86 -13.25 4.48 -11.25
CA ASP A 86 -13.97 3.67 -12.24
C ASP A 86 -13.23 2.34 -12.57
N THR A 87 -12.11 2.06 -11.89
CA THR A 87 -11.27 0.88 -12.16
C THR A 87 -12.01 -0.42 -11.85
N VAL A 88 -12.79 -0.42 -10.76
CA VAL A 88 -13.63 -1.52 -10.33
C VAL A 88 -15.09 -1.06 -10.34
N GLN A 89 -15.96 -1.92 -10.84
CA GLN A 89 -17.40 -1.69 -10.94
C GLN A 89 -18.16 -2.82 -10.26
N GLU A 90 -19.35 -2.50 -9.75
CA GLU A 90 -20.28 -3.50 -9.21
C GLU A 90 -20.59 -4.57 -10.27
N GLY A 91 -20.71 -5.83 -9.83
CA GLY A 91 -21.00 -6.98 -10.68
C GLY A 91 -19.78 -7.62 -11.35
N GLN A 92 -18.59 -7.01 -11.26
CA GLN A 92 -17.35 -7.67 -11.72
C GLN A 92 -17.02 -8.88 -10.85
N TYR A 93 -16.52 -9.93 -11.47
CA TYR A 93 -15.98 -11.09 -10.76
C TYR A 93 -14.47 -10.96 -10.66
N LEU A 94 -13.97 -10.80 -9.43
CA LEU A 94 -12.57 -10.52 -9.17
C LEU A 94 -11.91 -11.67 -8.41
N ARG A 95 -10.72 -12.07 -8.86
CA ARG A 95 -9.73 -12.82 -8.09
C ARG A 95 -8.78 -11.83 -7.42
N MET A 96 -8.70 -11.88 -6.11
CA MET A 96 -7.87 -10.99 -5.29
C MET A 96 -6.96 -11.79 -4.38
N GLU A 97 -5.70 -11.40 -4.34
CA GLU A 97 -4.71 -11.96 -3.43
C GLU A 97 -4.37 -10.93 -2.33
N GLY A 98 -4.33 -11.40 -1.09
CA GLY A 98 -3.99 -10.54 0.04
C GLY A 98 -3.75 -11.29 1.35
N HIS A 99 -3.39 -10.55 2.39
CA HIS A 99 -3.15 -11.09 3.72
C HIS A 99 -4.47 -11.16 4.50
N PRO A 100 -4.83 -12.32 5.08
CA PRO A 100 -6.06 -12.45 5.85
C PRO A 100 -5.96 -11.70 7.18
N ARG A 101 -7.11 -11.32 7.73
CA ARG A 101 -7.19 -10.74 9.07
C ARG A 101 -6.84 -11.78 10.13
N ARG A 102 -6.07 -11.40 11.16
CA ARG A 102 -5.59 -12.33 12.20
C ARG A 102 -6.68 -12.98 13.02
N ASP A 103 -7.82 -12.31 13.19
CA ASP A 103 -8.96 -12.80 13.97
C ASP A 103 -9.94 -13.63 13.13
N GLY A 104 -9.61 -13.93 11.86
CA GLY A 104 -10.44 -14.71 10.96
C GLY A 104 -11.66 -13.96 10.39
N GLY A 105 -11.78 -12.64 10.63
CA GLY A 105 -12.84 -11.84 10.02
C GLY A 105 -12.72 -11.80 8.49
N PRO A 106 -13.82 -11.58 7.76
CA PRO A 106 -13.87 -11.63 6.29
C PRO A 106 -13.25 -10.37 5.66
N MET A 107 -11.95 -10.20 5.84
CA MET A 107 -11.20 -9.08 5.34
C MET A 107 -9.79 -9.52 4.92
N ILE A 108 -9.35 -9.03 3.77
CA ILE A 108 -7.97 -9.18 3.30
C ILE A 108 -7.31 -7.82 3.10
N LEU A 109 -6.00 -7.78 3.32
CA LEU A 109 -5.14 -6.64 2.98
C LEU A 109 -4.45 -6.91 1.65
N ILE A 110 -4.70 -6.04 0.66
CA ILE A 110 -3.92 -6.00 -0.57
C ILE A 110 -2.69 -5.11 -0.32
N GLU A 111 -1.51 -5.71 -0.28
CA GLU A 111 -0.29 -4.98 0.03
C GLU A 111 0.11 -3.98 -1.05
N GLY A 112 0.40 -2.75 -0.62
CA GLY A 112 0.96 -1.72 -1.51
C GLY A 112 2.29 -2.13 -2.15
N GLN A 113 3.05 -3.00 -1.51
CA GLN A 113 4.33 -3.49 -2.03
C GLN A 113 4.15 -4.28 -3.32
N ALA A 114 3.08 -5.07 -3.45
CA ALA A 114 2.80 -5.82 -4.67
C ALA A 114 2.68 -4.87 -5.88
N PHE A 115 1.88 -3.80 -5.74
CA PHE A 115 1.73 -2.80 -6.81
C PHE A 115 3.04 -2.05 -7.11
N ARG A 116 3.87 -1.76 -6.10
CA ARG A 116 5.19 -1.10 -6.29
C ARG A 116 6.17 -1.97 -7.05
N GLU A 117 6.13 -3.27 -6.80
CA GLU A 117 6.97 -4.28 -7.47
C GLU A 117 6.40 -4.66 -8.84
N GLY A 118 5.28 -4.06 -9.25
CA GLY A 118 4.60 -4.41 -10.49
C GLY A 118 4.02 -5.82 -10.47
N ARG A 119 3.80 -6.40 -9.29
CA ARG A 119 3.03 -7.63 -9.09
C ARG A 119 1.56 -7.28 -9.10
N ASP A 120 0.84 -7.95 -9.98
CA ASP A 120 -0.59 -7.81 -10.09
C ASP A 120 -1.26 -8.78 -9.09
N THR A 121 -2.12 -8.27 -8.21
CA THR A 121 -2.82 -9.05 -7.17
C THR A 121 -4.33 -9.01 -7.30
N VAL A 122 -4.83 -8.27 -8.28
CA VAL A 122 -6.26 -8.15 -8.57
C VAL A 122 -6.48 -8.43 -10.05
N PHE A 123 -7.33 -9.40 -10.33
CA PHE A 123 -7.66 -9.85 -11.67
C PHE A 123 -9.17 -9.91 -11.83
N GLU A 124 -9.66 -9.33 -12.91
CA GLU A 124 -11.00 -9.63 -13.39
C GLU A 124 -10.93 -10.92 -14.19
N ILE A 125 -11.76 -11.89 -13.82
CA ILE A 125 -11.78 -13.23 -14.42
C ILE A 125 -13.19 -13.60 -14.86
N ASP A 126 -13.31 -14.51 -15.82
CA ASP A 126 -14.59 -15.13 -16.15
C ASP A 126 -14.92 -16.20 -15.09
N PRO A 127 -16.06 -16.11 -14.37
CA PRO A 127 -16.42 -17.09 -13.34
C PRO A 127 -16.72 -18.48 -13.90
N THR A 128 -16.93 -18.63 -15.21
CA THR A 128 -17.30 -19.90 -15.85
C THR A 128 -16.08 -20.80 -16.08
N ASP A 129 -14.94 -20.20 -16.42
CA ASP A 129 -13.72 -20.94 -16.80
C ASP A 129 -12.44 -20.47 -16.08
N GLY A 130 -12.53 -19.40 -15.28
CA GLY A 130 -11.41 -18.84 -14.51
C GLY A 130 -10.38 -18.07 -15.36
N SER A 131 -10.67 -17.81 -16.63
CA SER A 131 -9.77 -17.09 -17.54
C SER A 131 -9.64 -15.61 -17.13
N VAL A 132 -8.44 -15.05 -17.27
CA VAL A 132 -8.19 -13.64 -16.92
C VAL A 132 -8.68 -12.74 -18.06
N ILE A 133 -9.71 -11.94 -17.77
CA ILE A 133 -10.25 -10.92 -18.66
C ILE A 133 -9.34 -9.68 -18.64
N ARG A 134 -8.99 -9.23 -17.43
CA ARG A 134 -8.20 -8.00 -17.23
C ARG A 134 -7.38 -8.09 -15.96
N THR A 135 -6.15 -7.61 -16.04
CA THR A 135 -5.29 -7.42 -14.89
C THR A 135 -5.44 -5.99 -14.36
N LEU A 136 -5.76 -5.83 -13.08
CA LEU A 136 -5.99 -4.54 -12.45
C LEU A 136 -4.71 -4.05 -11.75
N GLY A 137 -4.08 -3.02 -12.30
CA GLY A 137 -2.78 -2.51 -11.86
C GLY A 137 -2.13 -1.64 -12.93
N MET A 138 -0.85 -1.30 -12.75
CA MET A 138 -0.10 -0.54 -13.76
C MET A 138 -0.08 -1.32 -15.08
N SER A 139 -0.43 -0.65 -16.18
CA SER A 139 -0.37 -1.29 -17.50
C SER A 139 1.05 -1.78 -17.80
N ARG A 140 1.19 -2.90 -18.53
CA ARG A 140 2.52 -3.44 -18.92
C ARG A 140 3.36 -2.42 -19.71
N VAL A 141 2.70 -1.48 -20.38
CA VAL A 141 3.36 -0.39 -21.13
C VAL A 141 3.92 0.66 -20.18
N GLU A 142 3.14 1.13 -19.19
CA GLU A 142 3.62 2.08 -18.18
C GLU A 142 4.73 1.49 -17.31
N ARG A 143 4.65 0.19 -17.00
CA ARG A 143 5.73 -0.57 -16.34
C ARG A 143 7.05 -0.46 -17.12
N ARG A 144 7.02 -0.77 -18.43
CA ARG A 144 8.22 -0.67 -19.29
C ARG A 144 8.76 0.75 -19.38
N VAL A 145 7.89 1.76 -19.47
CA VAL A 145 8.34 3.15 -19.51
C VAL A 145 9.03 3.51 -18.19
N ALA A 146 8.42 3.20 -17.05
CA ALA A 146 9.00 3.47 -15.72
C ALA A 146 10.37 2.80 -15.54
N ASP A 147 10.50 1.52 -15.92
CA ASP A 147 11.77 0.77 -15.82
C ASP A 147 12.85 1.27 -16.79
N SER A 148 12.45 1.93 -17.89
CA SER A 148 13.36 2.39 -18.94
C SER A 148 13.90 3.81 -18.75
N LEU A 149 13.42 4.56 -17.75
CA LEU A 149 13.88 5.93 -17.52
C LEU A 149 15.31 5.93 -16.94
N PRO A 150 16.26 6.64 -17.57
CA PRO A 150 17.61 6.74 -17.03
C PRO A 150 17.57 7.46 -15.69
N GLN A 151 18.34 6.99 -14.70
CA GLN A 151 18.38 7.59 -13.35
C GLN A 151 18.92 9.02 -13.35
N THR A 152 19.69 9.39 -14.38
CA THR A 152 20.22 10.73 -14.59
C THR A 152 19.87 11.23 -15.99
N LEU A 153 19.70 12.54 -16.11
CA LEU A 153 19.62 13.22 -17.39
C LEU A 153 21.01 13.24 -18.06
N GLY A 154 21.08 13.61 -19.34
CA GLY A 154 22.34 13.73 -20.08
C GLY A 154 23.31 14.78 -19.51
N ASP A 155 22.84 15.65 -18.62
CA ASP A 155 23.61 16.65 -17.89
C ASP A 155 24.08 16.18 -16.49
N GLY A 156 23.82 14.92 -16.13
CA GLY A 156 24.21 14.32 -14.86
C GLY A 156 23.29 14.63 -13.67
N ARG A 157 22.24 15.44 -13.85
CA ARG A 157 21.24 15.69 -12.78
C ARG A 157 20.34 14.47 -12.57
N PRO A 158 19.80 14.24 -11.36
CA PRO A 158 18.86 13.16 -11.15
C PRO A 158 17.63 13.36 -12.03
N ASN A 159 17.18 12.28 -12.67
CA ASN A 159 16.03 12.33 -13.54
C ASN A 159 14.74 12.33 -12.71
N LEU A 160 14.19 13.52 -12.47
CA LEU A 160 12.98 13.72 -11.66
C LEU A 160 11.68 13.48 -12.43
N THR A 161 11.77 13.09 -13.71
CA THR A 161 10.60 13.00 -14.61
C THR A 161 9.83 11.69 -14.46
N GLY A 162 10.35 10.72 -13.70
CA GLY A 162 9.70 9.45 -13.38
C GLY A 162 8.82 9.50 -12.12
N THR A 163 8.02 8.45 -11.92
CA THR A 163 7.33 8.22 -10.65
C THR A 163 8.39 7.96 -9.57
N TRP A 164 8.48 8.83 -8.57
CA TRP A 164 9.36 8.67 -7.41
C TRP A 164 8.92 7.49 -6.53
N LEU A 165 9.10 6.28 -7.05
CA LEU A 165 9.16 5.07 -6.25
C LEU A 165 10.48 5.17 -5.50
N GLY A 166 10.42 5.54 -4.21
CA GLY A 166 11.56 5.35 -3.32
C GLY A 166 12.00 3.89 -3.45
N SER A 167 13.10 3.65 -4.17
CA SER A 167 13.69 2.33 -4.31
C SER A 167 13.96 1.79 -2.91
N SER A 168 13.40 0.63 -2.57
CA SER A 168 13.74 -0.06 -1.32
C SER A 168 15.27 -0.22 -1.21
N PRO A 169 15.87 0.02 -0.04
CA PRO A 169 17.31 -0.08 0.13
C PRO A 169 17.73 -1.55 0.14
N GLY A 170 18.08 -2.09 -1.02
CA GLY A 170 18.65 -3.43 -1.10
C GLY A 170 18.84 -3.89 -2.54
N SER A 171 19.99 -3.58 -3.14
CA SER A 171 20.70 -4.39 -4.17
C SER A 171 21.68 -3.55 -5.01
N ALA A 172 21.49 -2.23 -5.14
CA ALA A 172 22.51 -1.39 -5.75
C ALA A 172 23.57 -1.01 -4.70
N ARG A 173 24.83 -1.33 -4.99
CA ARG A 173 26.02 -0.84 -4.26
C ARG A 173 25.84 0.69 -4.14
N ARG A 174 25.58 1.20 -2.91
CA ARG A 174 25.50 2.64 -2.66
C ARG A 174 26.87 3.23 -2.97
N THR A 175 27.07 3.71 -4.18
CA THR A 175 28.01 4.80 -4.40
C THR A 175 27.34 6.02 -3.81
N GLN A 176 27.83 6.44 -2.64
CA GLN A 176 27.47 7.71 -2.04
C GLN A 176 27.64 8.78 -3.12
N PRO A 177 26.58 9.51 -3.51
CA PRO A 177 26.77 10.62 -4.44
C PRO A 177 27.76 11.59 -3.79
N PRO A 178 28.70 12.16 -4.55
CA PRO A 178 29.60 13.15 -4.01
C PRO A 178 28.72 14.30 -3.52
N LEU A 179 28.66 14.48 -2.20
CA LEU A 179 28.16 15.71 -1.61
C LEU A 179 29.14 16.77 -2.10
N ASN A 180 28.75 17.54 -3.12
CA ASN A 180 29.40 18.81 -3.35
C ASN A 180 28.94 19.73 -2.22
N GLU A 181 29.92 20.19 -1.44
CA GLU A 181 29.69 21.20 -0.43
C GLU A 181 29.22 22.49 -1.12
N ALA A 182 27.90 22.69 -1.13
CA ALA A 182 27.29 23.95 -1.50
C ALA A 182 25.94 24.10 -0.81
N GLY A 183 25.96 24.78 0.35
CA GLY A 183 24.82 25.52 0.93
C GLY A 183 23.85 24.73 1.78
#